data_AF-A0A212D815-F1
#
_entry.id   AF-A0A212D815-F1
#
_cell.length_a   1.000
_cell.length_b   1.000
_cell.length_c   1.000
_cell.angle_alpha   90.00
_cell.angle_beta   90.00
_cell.angle_gamma   90.00
#
_symmetry.space_group_name_H-M   'P 1'
#
loop_
_entity.id
_entity.type
_entity.pdbx_description
1 polymer ?
#
loop_
_entity_poly.entity_id
_entity_poly.type
_entity_poly.pdbx_seq_one_letter_code
_entity_poly.pdbx_strand_id
1 'polypeptide(L)'
;LLEKLKERWLSTGLWHNLELVKTVIVEPQGGEKIDFDELLQVYYDAIKYKGEKDGALLVAVCRGKVSEGLDFSDDNARAVVTIGIPFPNVKDLQ
;
A
#
# COMPACT_ATOMS: atom_id res chain seq x y z
N LEU A 1 2.54 -10.54 8.27
CA LEU A 1 3.78 -10.41 7.46
C LEU A 1 4.06 -8.94 7.17
N LEU A 2 3.07 -8.19 6.72
CA LEU A 2 3.18 -6.76 6.43
C LEU A 2 3.75 -5.94 7.61
N GLU A 3 3.23 -6.09 8.85
CA GLU A 3 3.84 -5.41 10.02
C GLU A 3 5.32 -5.74 10.21
N LYS A 4 5.71 -7.01 10.12
CA LYS A 4 7.13 -7.41 10.27
C LYS A 4 8.03 -6.77 9.21
N LEU A 5 7.53 -6.61 7.98
CA LEU A 5 8.26 -5.92 6.91
C LEU A 5 8.36 -4.43 7.21
N LYS A 6 7.27 -3.80 7.64
CA LYS A 6 7.23 -2.38 8.04
C LYS A 6 8.20 -2.09 9.18
N GLU A 7 8.17 -2.88 10.26
CA GLU A 7 9.10 -2.78 11.40
C GLU A 7 10.57 -2.93 10.96
N ARG A 8 10.85 -3.87 10.05
CA ARG A 8 12.20 -4.04 9.50
C ARG A 8 12.63 -2.85 8.64
N TRP A 9 11.74 -2.29 7.84
CA TRP A 9 12.05 -1.12 7.02
C TRP A 9 12.25 0.14 7.86
N LEU A 10 11.51 0.27 8.96
CA LEU A 10 11.72 1.34 9.93
C LEU A 10 13.09 1.19 10.61
N SER A 11 13.40 0.01 11.15
CA SER A 11 14.67 -0.24 11.85
C SER A 11 15.91 -0.14 10.96
N THR A 12 15.79 -0.41 9.66
CA THR A 12 16.89 -0.28 8.69
C THR A 12 16.99 1.10 8.05
N GLY A 13 16.05 2.01 8.31
CA GLY A 13 15.95 3.32 7.66
C GLY A 13 15.43 3.29 6.23
N LEU A 14 15.12 2.12 5.68
CA LEU A 14 14.54 2.00 4.34
C LEU A 14 13.19 2.72 4.24
N TRP A 15 12.36 2.65 5.29
CA TRP A 15 11.07 3.35 5.33
C TRP A 15 11.24 4.85 5.13
N HIS A 16 12.19 5.45 5.84
CA HIS A 16 12.51 6.87 5.72
C HIS A 16 12.98 7.21 4.31
N ASN A 17 13.85 6.39 3.72
CA ASN A 17 14.31 6.59 2.34
C ASN A 17 13.15 6.54 1.32
N LEU A 18 12.16 5.67 1.53
CA LEU A 18 10.96 5.62 0.69
C LEU A 18 10.13 6.91 0.83
N GLU A 19 9.95 7.40 2.05
CA GLU A 19 9.22 8.64 2.34
C GLU A 19 9.93 9.90 1.83
N LEU A 20 11.24 9.84 1.57
CA LEU A 20 11.96 10.92 0.89
C LEU A 20 11.58 11.02 -0.60
N VAL A 21 11.16 9.92 -1.23
CA VAL A 21 10.90 9.84 -2.67
C VAL A 21 9.41 9.86 -2.99
N LYS A 22 8.57 9.14 -2.21
CA LYS A 22 7.13 8.97 -2.46
C LYS A 22 6.33 9.15 -1.19
N THR A 23 5.06 9.52 -1.33
CA THR A 23 4.09 9.41 -0.23
C THR A 23 3.81 7.93 0.02
N VAL A 24 4.26 7.41 1.16
CA VAL A 24 4.09 5.99 1.51
C VAL A 24 2.80 5.81 2.29
N ILE A 25 1.91 4.96 1.77
CA ILE A 25 0.60 4.65 2.36
C ILE A 25 0.55 3.16 2.65
N VAL A 26 0.01 2.78 3.81
CA VAL A 26 -0.10 1.38 4.24
C VAL A 26 -1.54 1.03 4.47
N GLU A 27 -1.97 -0.11 3.94
CA GLU A 27 -3.28 -0.66 4.23
C GLU A 27 -3.45 -0.87 5.76
N PRO A 28 -4.55 -0.39 6.37
CA PRO A 28 -4.83 -0.63 7.77
C PRO A 28 -5.00 -2.12 8.05
N GLN A 29 -4.41 -2.60 9.15
CA GLN A 29 -4.54 -3.98 9.60
C GLN A 29 -5.51 -4.09 10.77
N GLY A 30 -6.42 -5.05 10.70
CA GLY A 30 -7.47 -5.23 11.71
C GLY A 30 -8.71 -4.41 11.41
N GLY A 31 -9.82 -4.70 12.10
CA GLY A 31 -11.14 -4.10 11.87
C GLY A 31 -11.26 -2.61 12.20
N GLU A 32 -10.15 -1.87 12.21
CA GLU A 32 -10.14 -0.42 12.25
C GLU A 32 -10.95 0.08 11.05
N LYS A 33 -12.04 0.79 11.36
CA LYS A 33 -12.82 1.55 10.38
C LYS A 33 -12.07 2.81 10.00
N ILE A 34 -10.82 2.71 9.55
CA ILE A 34 -10.35 3.72 8.62
C ILE A 34 -11.17 3.49 7.37
N ASP A 35 -11.87 4.52 6.92
CA ASP A 35 -12.63 4.42 5.70
C ASP A 35 -11.65 4.14 4.56
N PHE A 36 -11.85 2.99 3.92
CA PHE A 36 -10.98 2.58 2.84
C PHE A 36 -11.02 3.61 1.69
N ASP A 37 -12.15 4.28 1.53
CA ASP A 37 -12.34 5.35 0.56
C ASP A 37 -11.49 6.58 0.90
N GLU A 38 -11.34 6.93 2.19
CA GLU A 38 -10.45 8.02 2.62
C GLU A 38 -8.99 7.70 2.30
N LEU A 39 -8.56 6.46 2.52
CA LEU A 39 -7.19 6.04 2.21
C LEU A 39 -6.92 6.08 0.70
N LEU A 40 -7.87 5.60 -0.11
CA LEU A 40 -7.78 5.70 -1.56
C LEU A 40 -7.76 7.14 -2.04
N GLN A 41 -8.54 8.02 -1.42
CA GLN A 41 -8.51 9.44 -1.74
C GLN A 41 -7.13 10.05 -1.50
N VAL A 42 -6.52 9.77 -0.34
CA VAL A 42 -5.14 10.19 -0.03
C VAL A 42 -4.14 9.65 -1.05
N TYR A 43 -4.30 8.40 -1.48
CA TYR A 43 -3.46 7.78 -2.51
C TYR A 43 -3.57 8.50 -3.86
N TYR A 44 -4.78 8.74 -4.35
CA TYR A 44 -4.99 9.42 -5.63
C TYR A 44 -4.55 10.88 -5.60
N ASP A 45 -4.74 11.58 -4.48
CA ASP A 45 -4.27 12.95 -4.31
C ASP A 45 -2.73 13.02 -4.34
N ALA A 46 -2.05 12.06 -3.71
CA ALA A 46 -0.60 11.94 -3.74
C ALA A 46 -0.05 11.62 -5.15
N ILE A 47 -0.76 10.82 -5.95
CA ILE A 47 -0.38 10.55 -7.35
C ILE A 47 -0.47 11.80 -8.22
N LYS A 48 -1.55 12.57 -8.04
CA LYS A 48 -1.83 13.78 -8.83
C LYS A 48 -0.93 14.94 -8.42
N TYR A 49 -0.43 14.95 -7.19
CA TYR A 49 0.45 16.00 -6.68
C TYR A 49 1.75 16.08 -7.50
N LYS A 50 2.05 17.29 -7.96
CA LYS A 50 3.29 17.64 -8.69
C LYS A 50 4.06 18.66 -7.87
N GLY A 51 4.95 18.18 -7.02
CA GLY A 51 5.84 18.99 -6.18
C GLY A 51 7.15 18.27 -5.92
N GLU A 52 7.84 18.61 -4.81
CA GLU A 52 9.15 18.02 -4.49
C GLU A 52 9.11 16.49 -4.30
N LYS A 53 7.97 15.96 -3.83
CA LYS A 53 7.70 14.53 -3.72
C LYS A 53 6.46 14.22 -4.54
N ASP A 54 6.66 13.67 -5.73
CA ASP A 54 5.55 13.26 -6.61
C ASP A 54 5.20 11.79 -6.41
N GLY A 55 3.94 11.42 -6.60
CA GLY A 55 3.53 10.02 -6.60
C GLY A 55 3.39 9.36 -5.22
N ALA A 56 2.91 8.13 -5.25
CA ALA A 56 2.60 7.35 -4.06
C ALA A 56 3.20 5.94 -4.14
N LEU A 57 3.47 5.36 -2.97
CA LEU A 57 3.77 3.94 -2.78
C LEU A 57 2.72 3.37 -1.84
N LEU A 58 1.86 2.48 -2.36
CA LEU A 58 0.89 1.76 -1.54
C LEU A 58 1.45 0.39 -1.16
N VAL A 59 1.50 0.11 0.14
CA VAL A 59 1.91 -1.19 0.69
C VAL A 59 0.67 -1.88 1.27
N ALA A 60 0.27 -2.97 0.63
CA ALA A 60 -0.96 -3.70 0.94
C ALA A 60 -0.76 -5.22 0.90
N VAL A 61 -1.73 -5.97 1.41
CA VAL A 61 -1.74 -7.44 1.33
C VAL A 61 -2.62 -7.88 0.16
N CYS A 62 -2.17 -8.87 -0.62
CA CYS A 62 -2.99 -9.49 -1.66
C CYS A 62 -4.25 -10.11 -1.04
N ARG A 63 -5.42 -9.89 -1.65
CA ARG A 63 -6.74 -10.24 -1.08
C ARG A 63 -7.13 -9.46 0.18
N GLY A 64 -6.45 -8.35 0.46
CA GLY A 64 -6.92 -7.34 1.40
C GLY A 64 -8.04 -6.47 0.80
N LYS A 65 -8.57 -5.52 1.57
CA LYS A 65 -9.60 -4.59 1.10
C LYS A 65 -9.11 -3.75 -0.09
N VAL A 66 -7.81 -3.46 -0.11
CA VAL A 66 -7.15 -2.78 -1.23
C VAL A 66 -7.33 -3.51 -2.56
N SER A 67 -7.44 -4.85 -2.54
CA SER A 67 -7.58 -5.65 -3.77
C SER A 67 -8.97 -5.56 -4.41
N GLU A 68 -9.96 -4.92 -3.76
CA GLU A 68 -11.35 -4.84 -4.27
C GLU A 68 -11.71 -3.47 -4.86
N GLY A 69 -11.06 -2.38 -4.45
CA GLY A 69 -11.41 -1.02 -4.89
C GLY A 69 -10.27 -0.20 -5.52
N LEU A 70 -9.05 -0.73 -5.59
CA LEU A 70 -7.95 -0.06 -6.26
C LEU A 70 -7.94 -0.40 -7.75
N ASP A 71 -7.94 0.62 -8.59
CA ASP A 71 -7.79 0.48 -10.04
C ASP A 71 -6.35 0.83 -10.45
N PHE A 72 -5.76 0.01 -11.31
CA PHE A 72 -4.42 0.21 -11.88
C PHE A 72 -4.45 0.88 -13.26
N SER A 73 -5.62 1.33 -13.71
CA SER A 73 -5.77 2.08 -14.95
C SER A 73 -4.90 3.33 -15.00
N ASP A 74 -4.46 3.69 -16.21
CA ASP A 74 -3.72 4.91 -16.49
C ASP A 74 -2.59 5.13 -15.47
N ASP A 75 -2.53 6.33 -14.88
CA ASP A 75 -1.46 6.79 -13.98
C ASP A 75 -1.62 6.31 -12.53
N ASN A 76 -2.64 5.48 -12.24
CA ASN A 76 -2.96 5.07 -10.88
C ASN A 76 -1.98 4.04 -10.32
N ALA A 77 -1.33 3.23 -11.17
CA ALA A 77 -0.21 2.38 -10.76
C ALA A 77 0.71 2.06 -11.95
N ARG A 78 1.90 2.66 -11.97
CA ARG A 78 2.89 2.46 -13.04
C ARG A 78 3.72 1.19 -12.88
N ALA A 79 3.77 0.65 -11.67
CA ALA A 79 4.42 -0.62 -11.35
C ALA A 79 3.72 -1.30 -10.17
N VAL A 80 3.57 -2.62 -10.24
CA VAL A 80 3.09 -3.47 -9.15
C VAL A 80 4.19 -4.46 -8.80
N VAL A 81 4.60 -4.47 -7.54
CA VAL A 81 5.64 -5.39 -7.03
C VAL A 81 5.00 -6.36 -6.06
N THR A 82 5.03 -7.64 -6.40
CA THR A 82 4.55 -8.71 -5.51
C THR A 82 5.73 -9.35 -4.78
N ILE A 83 5.64 -9.45 -3.47
CA ILE A 83 6.65 -10.11 -2.63
C ILE A 83 6.18 -11.54 -2.33
N GLY A 84 6.82 -12.52 -2.97
CA GLY A 84 6.45 -13.93 -2.85
C GLY A 84 5.26 -14.32 -3.73
N ILE A 85 4.62 -15.43 -3.38
CA ILE A 85 3.44 -15.96 -4.10
C ILE A 85 2.21 -15.76 -3.19
N PRO A 86 1.13 -15.13 -3.65
CA PRO A 86 -0.10 -15.01 -2.87
C PRO A 86 -0.70 -16.39 -2.60
N PHE A 87 -0.81 -16.77 -1.34
CA PHE A 87 -1.49 -18.00 -0.92
C PHE A 87 -2.96 -17.73 -0.59
N PRO A 88 -3.86 -18.71 -0.77
CA PRO A 88 -5.23 -18.61 -0.28
C PRO A 88 -5.24 -18.38 1.24
N ASN A 89 -6.32 -17.77 1.74
CA ASN A 89 -6.47 -17.57 3.17
C ASN A 89 -6.55 -18.94 3.85
N VAL A 90 -5.77 -19.15 4.91
CA VAL A 90 -5.78 -20.42 5.68
C VAL A 90 -7.16 -20.76 6.26
N LYS A 91 -8.07 -19.78 6.34
CA LYS A 91 -9.46 -19.96 6.76
C LYS A 91 -10.43 -20.28 5.62
N ASP A 92 -10.02 -20.14 4.36
CA ASP A 92 -10.76 -20.59 3.18
C ASP A 92 -10.47 -22.08 2.92
N LEU A 93 -10.63 -22.92 3.94
CA LEU A 93 -10.73 -24.36 3.73
C LEU A 93 -12.11 -24.63 3.12
N GLN A 94 -12.07 -24.98 1.84
CA GLN A 94 -13.22 -25.38 1.03
C GLN A 94 -13.91 -26.63 1.59
#